data_AF-A0A2L0BCH5-F1
#
_entry.id   AF-A0A2L0BCH5-F1
#
_cell.length_a   1.000
_cell.length_b   1.000
_cell.length_c   1.000
_cell.angle_alpha   90.00
_cell.angle_beta   90.00
_cell.angle_gamma   90.00
#
_symmetry.space_group_name_H-M   'P 1'
#
loop_
_entity.id
_entity.type
_entity.pdbx_description
1 polymer ?
#
loop_
_entity_poly.entity_id
_entity_poly.type
_entity_poly.pdbx_seq_one_letter_code
_entity_poly.pdbx_strand_id
1 'polypeptide(L)'
;AIGIHGEDIDAAIETYNYLSERYFTHASPTLFNAATPRPQLSSCFLLMMPDDSIEGICQCLTQCALISKSAGGIGVNVHNIRAKGTYIAGTNGISNGLVPMLRVFNNLARYVDQGGNKRPGAFAIYLEPWHADIFDFLNLKKNTGKEEYRARELFYALWIPDLFMKRVEANENWSLMCPHKCPGLSDCWGEEFEKLYIKYENEGRYNQQVSAQKLWHAIIVSQVETGTPYMLYKDACNRKSNQQNLGTIKSSNLCTEIIEYTAPDEIAVCNLASIAVNMFVKPDRKTYDFEQLKTITKVVTKNLNKIIDVNYYPVPEAKNSNLRHRPIGIGIQGLADAFILMRMPFESEEAALLNQQIFETIYYGALEASCELAAIEGPYSTYEGSPVSKGILQYDMWNKIPTDLWDWAALKAKIAKNGIRNSLLLAPMPTASTAQILGNNESIEPYTSNIYTRRVLSGEFFVVNQHLLKDLTELGLWDPIMKNQIIANSGSIQNIPGIPDNLKKI
;
A
#
# COMPACT_ATOMS: atom_id res chain seq x y z
N ALA A 1 -0.42 23.81 1.30
CA ALA A 1 -0.12 24.81 0.26
C ALA A 1 1.26 25.43 0.47
N ILE A 2 1.41 26.46 1.33
CA ILE A 2 2.70 27.18 1.51
C ILE A 2 3.86 26.24 1.85
N GLY A 3 3.68 25.29 2.78
CA GLY A 3 4.75 24.34 3.14
C GLY A 3 5.22 23.42 2.01
N ILE A 4 4.49 23.31 0.91
CA ILE A 4 4.86 22.52 -0.27
C ILE A 4 5.48 23.42 -1.34
N HIS A 5 4.91 24.61 -1.55
CA HIS A 5 5.24 25.48 -2.69
C HIS A 5 6.23 26.60 -2.35
N GLY A 6 6.44 26.91 -1.07
CA GLY A 6 7.35 27.97 -0.64
C GLY A 6 6.96 29.33 -1.24
N GLU A 7 7.87 29.90 -2.02
CA GLU A 7 7.73 31.22 -2.66
C GLU A 7 6.89 31.19 -3.95
N ASP A 8 6.56 30.01 -4.48
CA ASP A 8 5.67 29.86 -5.64
C ASP A 8 4.20 30.03 -5.17
N ILE A 9 3.80 31.29 -5.02
CA ILE A 9 2.49 31.67 -4.47
C ILE A 9 1.34 31.27 -5.40
N ASP A 10 1.53 31.31 -6.72
CA ASP A 10 0.50 30.92 -7.67
C ASP A 10 0.15 29.43 -7.51
N ALA A 11 1.16 28.55 -7.46
CA ALA A 11 0.95 27.13 -7.19
C ALA A 11 0.40 26.87 -5.77
N ALA A 12 0.79 27.70 -4.79
CA ALA A 12 0.23 27.63 -3.44
C ALA A 12 -1.27 27.95 -3.41
N ILE A 13 -1.71 28.98 -4.13
CA ILE A 13 -3.12 29.37 -4.24
C ILE A 13 -3.90 28.29 -4.99
N GLU A 14 -3.38 27.77 -6.11
CA GLU A 14 -4.00 26.67 -6.86
C GLU A 14 -4.23 25.46 -5.96
N THR A 15 -3.20 25.01 -5.25
CA THR A 15 -3.30 23.89 -4.31
C THR A 15 -4.23 24.19 -3.15
N TYR A 16 -4.24 25.42 -2.61
CA TYR A 16 -5.16 25.81 -1.54
C TYR A 16 -6.61 25.70 -1.99
N ASN A 17 -6.96 26.26 -3.15
CA ASN A 17 -8.33 26.24 -3.67
C ASN A 17 -8.82 24.79 -3.80
N TYR A 18 -8.06 23.93 -4.46
CA TYR A 18 -8.46 22.52 -4.64
C TYR A 18 -8.51 21.71 -3.33
N LEU A 19 -7.63 21.97 -2.36
CA LEU A 19 -7.73 21.37 -1.03
C LEU A 19 -8.97 21.86 -0.28
N SER A 20 -9.26 23.17 -0.33
CA SER A 20 -10.38 23.79 0.39
C SER A 20 -11.75 23.39 -0.19
N GLU A 21 -11.81 23.17 -1.50
CA GLU A 21 -12.98 22.67 -2.22
C GLU A 21 -13.09 21.14 -2.17
N ARG A 22 -12.13 20.47 -1.51
CA ARG A 22 -12.10 19.03 -1.24
C ARG A 22 -11.93 18.14 -2.47
N TYR A 23 -11.33 18.63 -3.56
CA TYR A 23 -11.03 17.82 -4.75
C TYR A 23 -10.02 16.71 -4.47
N PHE A 24 -9.07 16.96 -3.57
CA PHE A 24 -8.11 15.98 -3.09
C PHE A 24 -7.64 16.35 -1.69
N THR A 25 -6.87 15.48 -1.08
CA THR A 25 -6.12 15.81 0.15
C THR A 25 -4.76 15.12 0.16
N HIS A 26 -3.81 15.74 0.86
CA HIS A 26 -2.52 15.10 1.14
C HIS A 26 -2.66 14.15 2.33
N ALA A 27 -1.73 13.20 2.45
CA ALA A 27 -1.73 12.27 3.57
C ALA A 27 -1.52 12.98 4.92
N SER A 28 -1.97 12.34 6.01
CA SER A 28 -1.93 12.92 7.36
C SER A 28 -0.56 13.49 7.78
N PRO A 29 0.60 12.84 7.50
CA PRO A 29 1.91 13.42 7.84
C PRO A 29 2.17 14.76 7.15
N THR A 30 1.78 14.89 5.87
CA THR A 30 1.87 16.17 5.17
C THR A 30 0.96 17.22 5.80
N LEU A 31 -0.28 16.85 6.14
CA LEU A 31 -1.22 17.78 6.80
C LEU A 31 -0.74 18.23 8.18
N PHE A 32 -0.07 17.36 8.94
CA PHE A 32 0.44 17.67 10.28
C PHE A 32 1.72 18.51 10.25
N ASN A 33 2.60 18.25 9.29
CA ASN A 33 4.00 18.70 9.39
C ASN A 33 4.41 19.71 8.32
N ALA A 34 3.60 19.97 7.28
CA ALA A 34 3.91 21.00 6.30
C ALA A 34 4.08 22.38 6.96
N ALA A 35 5.15 23.11 6.60
CA ALA A 35 5.55 24.38 7.20
C ALA A 35 5.93 24.33 8.69
N THR A 36 6.23 23.16 9.25
CA THR A 36 6.81 23.02 10.60
C THR A 36 8.35 23.00 10.56
N PRO A 37 9.07 23.15 11.70
CA PRO A 37 10.54 23.24 11.71
C PRO A 37 11.27 22.00 11.17
N ARG A 38 10.66 20.81 11.23
CA ARG A 38 11.20 19.56 10.69
C ARG A 38 10.08 18.84 9.92
N PRO A 39 9.80 19.26 8.68
CA PRO A 39 8.64 18.82 7.94
C PRO A 39 8.83 17.40 7.40
N GLN A 40 8.53 16.38 8.21
CA GLN A 40 8.44 14.99 7.74
C GLN A 40 7.04 14.80 7.12
N LEU A 41 6.97 14.75 5.79
CA LEU A 41 5.73 14.78 5.01
C LEU A 41 5.34 13.42 4.44
N SER A 42 6.29 12.50 4.31
CA SER A 42 6.10 11.17 3.74
C SER A 42 5.45 10.20 4.75
N SER A 43 4.66 9.23 4.27
CA SER A 43 3.83 8.40 5.16
C SER A 43 4.42 7.05 5.53
N CYS A 44 5.12 6.42 4.59
CA CYS A 44 5.57 5.04 4.75
C CYS A 44 7.01 4.87 4.29
N PHE A 45 7.68 3.91 4.92
CA PHE A 45 9.06 3.55 4.65
C PHE A 45 9.16 2.04 4.45
N LEU A 46 9.98 1.62 3.49
CA LEU A 46 10.27 0.21 3.23
C LEU A 46 11.75 -0.02 3.48
N LEU A 47 12.07 -1.02 4.30
CA LEU A 47 13.44 -1.37 4.64
C LEU A 47 13.67 -2.84 4.31
N MET A 48 14.91 -3.15 3.95
CA MET A 48 15.44 -4.50 4.06
C MET A 48 16.35 -4.60 5.27
N MET A 49 16.40 -5.79 5.86
CA MET A 49 17.43 -6.10 6.83
C MET A 49 18.81 -6.00 6.17
N PRO A 50 19.72 -5.11 6.61
CA PRO A 50 20.97 -4.83 5.90
C PRO A 50 21.87 -6.04 5.75
N ASP A 51 21.98 -6.86 6.81
CA ASP A 51 22.86 -8.03 6.87
C ASP A 51 22.36 -9.07 7.89
N ASP A 52 22.76 -10.33 7.72
CA ASP A 52 22.51 -11.44 8.65
C ASP A 52 23.55 -11.48 9.77
N SER A 53 23.64 -10.37 10.51
CA SER A 53 24.56 -10.13 11.62
C SER A 53 23.89 -9.31 12.73
N ILE A 54 24.49 -9.29 13.92
CA ILE A 54 23.97 -8.46 15.03
C ILE A 54 24.08 -6.97 14.67
N GLU A 55 25.16 -6.58 14.01
CA GLU A 55 25.39 -5.23 13.52
C GLU A 55 24.30 -4.81 12.54
N GLY A 56 23.99 -5.65 11.54
CA GLY A 56 22.90 -5.40 10.58
C GLY A 56 21.53 -5.31 11.25
N ILE A 57 21.23 -6.20 12.19
CA ILE A 57 19.98 -6.19 12.95
C ILE A 57 19.86 -4.92 13.81
N CYS A 58 20.92 -4.53 14.51
CA CYS A 58 20.95 -3.32 15.33
C CYS A 58 20.85 -2.03 14.49
N GLN A 59 21.46 -2.01 13.30
CA GLN A 59 21.31 -0.91 12.34
C GLN A 59 19.85 -0.78 11.91
N CYS A 60 19.20 -1.87 11.50
CA CYS A 60 17.79 -1.87 11.10
C CYS A 60 16.88 -1.42 12.25
N LEU A 61 17.11 -1.91 13.48
CA LEU A 61 16.38 -1.45 14.67
C LEU A 61 16.52 0.06 14.90
N THR A 62 17.73 0.60 14.73
CA THR A 62 18.00 2.04 14.88
C THR A 62 17.25 2.85 13.82
N GLN A 63 17.31 2.41 12.56
CA GLN A 63 16.58 3.04 11.46
C GLN A 63 15.07 3.03 11.72
N CYS A 64 14.51 1.88 12.13
CA CYS A 64 13.10 1.77 12.50
C CYS A 64 12.71 2.70 13.65
N ALA A 65 13.56 2.84 14.67
CA ALA A 65 13.32 3.75 15.80
C ALA A 65 13.25 5.22 15.36
N LEU A 66 14.19 5.66 14.50
CA LEU A 66 14.24 7.03 13.99
C LEU A 66 13.05 7.36 13.08
N ILE A 67 12.64 6.40 12.24
CA ILE A 67 11.47 6.52 11.37
C ILE A 67 10.18 6.56 12.21
N SER A 68 10.01 5.61 13.13
CA SER A 68 8.82 5.55 14.00
C SER A 68 8.69 6.81 14.85
N LYS A 69 9.80 7.34 15.39
CA LYS A 69 9.80 8.63 16.12
C LYS A 69 9.20 9.77 15.30
N SER A 70 9.35 9.71 13.97
CA SER A 70 8.87 10.71 13.03
C SER A 70 7.50 10.36 12.42
N ALA A 71 6.75 9.46 13.07
CA ALA A 71 5.40 9.03 12.69
C ALA A 71 5.26 8.28 11.35
N GLY A 72 6.35 7.69 10.84
CA GLY A 72 6.34 6.87 9.63
C GLY A 72 5.89 5.43 9.89
N GLY A 73 4.99 4.90 9.06
CA GLY A 73 4.68 3.47 9.02
C GLY A 73 5.79 2.68 8.31
N ILE A 74 6.07 1.45 8.75
CA ILE A 74 7.26 0.70 8.29
C ILE A 74 6.86 -0.66 7.70
N GLY A 75 7.39 -0.99 6.53
CA GLY A 75 7.51 -2.37 6.03
C GLY A 75 8.96 -2.84 6.13
N VAL A 76 9.22 -4.02 6.70
CA VAL A 76 10.57 -4.59 6.81
C VAL A 76 10.57 -6.01 6.28
N ASN A 77 11.41 -6.32 5.30
CA ASN A 77 11.69 -7.72 4.96
C ASN A 77 12.80 -8.31 5.81
N VAL A 78 12.62 -9.57 6.21
CA VAL A 78 13.55 -10.32 7.07
C VAL A 78 13.98 -11.65 6.45
N HIS A 79 13.84 -11.79 5.12
CA HIS A 79 14.07 -13.03 4.37
C HIS A 79 15.50 -13.57 4.50
N ASN A 80 16.46 -12.68 4.69
CA ASN A 80 17.89 -12.98 4.72
C ASN A 80 18.41 -13.40 6.10
N ILE A 81 17.61 -13.27 7.17
CA ILE A 81 18.04 -13.66 8.52
C ILE A 81 18.02 -15.18 8.66
N ARG A 82 19.11 -15.76 9.17
CA ARG A 82 19.23 -17.21 9.32
C ARG A 82 18.16 -17.80 10.26
N ALA A 83 17.60 -18.93 9.85
CA ALA A 83 16.59 -19.66 10.60
C ALA A 83 17.13 -20.27 11.90
N LYS A 84 16.21 -20.63 12.81
CA LYS A 84 16.52 -21.32 14.08
C LYS A 84 17.31 -22.60 13.83
N GLY A 85 18.31 -22.86 14.68
CA GLY A 85 19.15 -24.06 14.56
C GLY A 85 20.35 -23.90 13.62
N THR A 86 20.50 -22.75 12.95
CA THR A 86 21.63 -22.49 12.05
C THR A 86 22.90 -22.15 12.83
N TYR A 87 24.03 -22.75 12.46
CA TYR A 87 25.33 -22.52 13.10
C TYR A 87 25.83 -21.07 12.96
N ILE A 88 26.52 -20.56 13.97
CA ILE A 88 27.16 -19.25 13.99
C ILE A 88 28.66 -19.44 14.20
N ALA A 89 29.43 -19.32 13.11
CA ALA A 89 30.87 -19.59 13.11
C ALA A 89 31.66 -18.71 14.11
N GLY A 90 31.36 -17.41 14.18
CA GLY A 90 32.12 -16.47 15.01
C GLY A 90 32.01 -16.71 16.53
N THR A 91 30.88 -17.23 17.00
CA THR A 91 30.62 -17.46 18.44
C THR A 91 30.53 -18.94 18.80
N ASN A 92 30.72 -19.83 17.82
CA ASN A 92 30.51 -21.27 17.94
C ASN A 92 29.12 -21.64 18.52
N GLY A 93 28.12 -20.80 18.23
CA GLY A 93 26.76 -20.91 18.75
C GLY A 93 25.74 -21.37 17.70
N ILE A 94 24.47 -21.40 18.11
CA ILE A 94 23.33 -21.73 17.25
C ILE A 94 22.34 -20.56 17.27
N SER A 95 21.83 -20.18 16.09
CA SER A 95 20.82 -19.13 15.96
C SER A 95 19.50 -19.54 16.60
N ASN A 96 18.88 -18.59 17.31
CA ASN A 96 17.54 -18.76 17.85
C ASN A 96 16.42 -18.43 16.83
N GLY A 97 16.79 -18.02 15.62
CA GLY A 97 15.86 -17.75 14.50
C GLY A 97 15.13 -16.42 14.60
N LEU A 98 14.06 -16.28 13.82
CA LEU A 98 13.32 -15.02 13.66
C LEU A 98 12.56 -14.60 14.93
N VAL A 99 11.98 -15.54 15.67
CA VAL A 99 11.04 -15.22 16.77
C VAL A 99 11.67 -14.29 17.83
N PRO A 100 12.86 -14.58 18.41
CA PRO A 100 13.43 -13.69 19.42
C PRO A 100 13.84 -12.33 18.84
N MET A 101 14.33 -12.29 17.60
CA MET A 101 14.64 -11.03 16.91
C MET A 101 13.38 -10.17 16.77
N LEU A 102 12.28 -10.73 16.27
CA LEU A 102 11.03 -10.00 16.08
C LEU A 102 10.40 -9.54 17.40
N ARG A 103 10.68 -10.19 18.53
CA ARG A 103 10.29 -9.68 19.85
C ARG A 103 11.02 -8.39 20.23
N VAL A 104 12.26 -8.19 19.79
CA VAL A 104 12.97 -6.92 19.98
C VAL A 104 12.28 -5.81 19.16
N PHE A 105 11.96 -6.08 17.90
CA PHE A 105 11.20 -5.14 17.05
C PHE A 105 9.81 -4.83 17.63
N ASN A 106 9.12 -5.83 18.18
CA ASN A 106 7.83 -5.66 18.85
C ASN A 106 7.91 -4.69 20.03
N ASN A 107 8.92 -4.86 20.89
CA ASN A 107 9.10 -3.99 22.04
C ASN A 107 9.52 -2.58 21.63
N LEU A 108 10.31 -2.45 20.56
CA LEU A 108 10.64 -1.16 19.97
C LEU A 108 9.38 -0.43 19.45
N ALA A 109 8.49 -1.14 18.75
CA ALA A 109 7.25 -0.58 18.23
C ALA A 109 6.36 -0.02 19.36
N ARG A 110 6.33 -0.69 20.52
CA ARG A 110 5.63 -0.21 21.73
C ARG A 110 6.32 0.99 22.38
N TYR A 111 7.65 0.98 22.41
CA TYR A 111 8.43 2.01 23.08
C TYR A 111 8.41 3.34 22.32
N VAL A 112 8.51 3.29 20.99
CA VAL A 112 8.54 4.48 20.13
C VAL A 112 7.14 4.74 19.55
N ASP A 113 6.25 5.21 20.40
CA ASP A 113 4.82 5.45 20.16
C ASP A 113 4.49 6.82 19.50
N GLN A 114 5.44 7.32 18.69
CA GLN A 114 5.29 8.58 17.93
C GLN A 114 5.08 9.83 18.81
N GLY A 115 5.67 9.85 20.01
CA GLY A 115 5.78 11.06 20.83
C GLY A 115 4.66 11.24 21.85
N GLY A 116 4.31 10.19 22.60
CA GLY A 116 3.32 10.25 23.68
C GLY A 116 1.95 9.73 23.25
N ASN A 117 1.93 8.62 22.53
CA ASN A 117 0.75 7.86 22.12
C ASN A 117 -0.19 8.60 21.15
N LYS A 118 0.33 9.56 20.35
CA LYS A 118 -0.44 10.16 19.25
C LYS A 118 -0.82 9.11 18.20
N ARG A 119 0.04 8.09 18.00
CA ARG A 119 -0.21 6.93 17.14
C ARG A 119 0.83 5.84 17.47
N PRO A 120 0.43 4.59 17.78
CA PRO A 120 1.40 3.52 18.06
C PRO A 120 2.34 3.26 16.88
N GLY A 121 3.60 2.90 17.16
CA GLY A 121 4.53 2.44 16.12
C GLY A 121 3.98 1.18 15.43
N ALA A 122 4.01 1.16 14.10
CA ALA A 122 3.38 0.09 13.31
C ALA A 122 4.34 -0.42 12.23
N PHE A 123 4.81 -1.66 12.42
CA PHE A 123 5.76 -2.31 11.52
C PHE A 123 5.12 -3.57 10.92
N ALA A 124 5.08 -3.67 9.60
CA ALA A 124 4.74 -4.90 8.88
C ALA A 124 6.02 -5.67 8.55
N ILE A 125 6.09 -6.91 9.00
CA ILE A 125 7.21 -7.81 8.73
C ILE A 125 6.86 -8.68 7.52
N TYR A 126 7.71 -8.66 6.51
CA TYR A 126 7.57 -9.45 5.29
C TYR A 126 8.48 -10.68 5.34
N LEU A 127 7.90 -11.85 5.04
CA LEU A 127 8.63 -13.12 4.96
C LEU A 127 8.21 -13.93 3.72
N GLU A 128 9.17 -14.51 3.00
CA GLU A 128 8.88 -15.47 1.94
C GLU A 128 8.54 -16.87 2.52
N PRO A 129 7.55 -17.60 1.96
CA PRO A 129 7.02 -18.83 2.56
C PRO A 129 7.97 -20.03 2.50
N TRP A 130 9.12 -19.93 1.82
CA TRP A 130 10.18 -20.95 1.89
C TRP A 130 11.02 -20.86 3.17
N HIS A 131 10.94 -19.77 3.93
CA HIS A 131 11.80 -19.57 5.10
C HIS A 131 11.52 -20.63 6.18
N ALA A 132 12.57 -21.22 6.78
CA ALA A 132 12.39 -22.34 7.70
C ALA A 132 11.65 -22.02 9.01
N ASP A 133 11.62 -20.76 9.43
CA ASP A 133 10.85 -20.31 10.60
C ASP A 133 9.39 -19.90 10.25
N ILE A 134 8.88 -20.19 9.04
CA ILE A 134 7.58 -19.70 8.57
C ILE A 134 6.40 -20.10 9.46
N PHE A 135 6.37 -21.32 9.99
CA PHE A 135 5.27 -21.76 10.86
C PHE A 135 5.24 -20.98 12.19
N ASP A 136 6.40 -20.70 12.78
CA ASP A 136 6.48 -19.90 14.00
C ASP A 136 6.11 -18.44 13.70
N PHE A 137 6.54 -17.91 12.55
CA PHE A 137 6.17 -16.58 12.07
C PHE A 137 4.65 -16.39 11.98
N LEU A 138 3.93 -17.37 11.41
CA LEU A 138 2.46 -17.35 11.30
C LEU A 138 1.75 -17.36 12.65
N ASN A 139 2.43 -17.75 13.74
CA ASN A 139 1.85 -17.82 15.08
C ASN A 139 2.11 -16.57 15.93
N LEU A 140 2.94 -15.63 15.48
CA LEU A 140 3.41 -14.51 16.32
C LEU A 140 2.31 -13.53 16.75
N LYS A 141 1.27 -13.35 15.93
CA LYS A 141 0.13 -12.46 16.20
C LYS A 141 -0.99 -13.12 17.02
N LYS A 142 -1.00 -14.45 17.14
CA LYS A 142 -2.08 -15.19 17.78
C LYS A 142 -2.26 -14.78 19.24
N ASN A 143 -3.50 -14.70 19.69
CA ASN A 143 -3.81 -14.35 21.08
C ASN A 143 -3.39 -15.46 22.05
N THR A 144 -3.60 -16.73 21.68
CA THR A 144 -3.28 -17.90 22.50
C THR A 144 -1.82 -18.34 22.35
N GLY A 145 -1.31 -19.09 23.33
CA GLY A 145 0.04 -19.67 23.35
C GLY A 145 1.03 -18.91 24.23
N LYS A 146 2.29 -19.37 24.24
CA LYS A 146 3.35 -18.86 25.14
C LYS A 146 3.81 -17.46 24.73
N GLU A 147 3.91 -16.54 25.69
CA GLU A 147 4.24 -15.15 25.44
C GLU A 147 5.63 -14.95 24.85
N GLU A 148 6.60 -15.80 25.21
CA GLU A 148 7.95 -15.72 24.64
C GLU A 148 8.02 -16.07 23.15
N TYR A 149 6.92 -16.56 22.56
CA TYR A 149 6.75 -16.84 21.13
C TYR A 149 5.72 -15.92 20.47
N ARG A 150 5.49 -14.72 21.03
CA ARG A 150 4.50 -13.77 20.52
C ARG A 150 5.11 -12.39 20.32
N ALA A 151 4.60 -11.69 19.31
CA ALA A 151 4.97 -10.33 18.96
C ALA A 151 3.74 -9.64 18.34
N ARG A 152 2.74 -9.37 19.19
CA ARG A 152 1.39 -8.98 18.76
C ARG A 152 1.25 -7.52 18.32
N GLU A 153 2.27 -6.70 18.47
CA GLU A 153 2.24 -5.29 18.09
C GLU A 153 2.70 -5.10 16.64
N LEU A 154 3.42 -6.09 16.11
CA LEU A 154 3.82 -6.13 14.71
C LEU A 154 2.65 -6.61 13.83
N PHE A 155 2.72 -6.23 12.56
CA PHE A 155 1.91 -6.79 11.49
C PHE A 155 2.75 -7.78 10.69
N TYR A 156 2.08 -8.73 10.04
CA TYR A 156 2.75 -9.84 9.35
C TYR A 156 2.25 -9.92 7.91
N ALA A 157 3.18 -10.14 6.99
CA ALA A 157 2.91 -10.21 5.56
C ALA A 157 3.73 -11.33 4.92
N LEU A 158 3.12 -12.01 3.95
CA LEU A 158 3.80 -13.00 3.12
C LEU A 158 4.18 -12.38 1.78
N TRP A 159 5.42 -12.64 1.36
CA TRP A 159 5.95 -12.30 0.04
C TRP A 159 6.05 -13.57 -0.80
N ILE A 160 4.98 -13.88 -1.53
CA ILE A 160 4.68 -15.22 -2.03
C ILE A 160 5.19 -15.37 -3.48
N PRO A 161 6.11 -16.31 -3.77
CA PRO A 161 6.46 -16.67 -5.14
C PRO A 161 5.34 -17.48 -5.80
N ASP A 162 5.18 -17.35 -7.12
CA ASP A 162 4.22 -18.09 -7.95
C ASP A 162 4.39 -19.60 -7.76
N LEU A 163 5.63 -20.08 -7.59
CA LEU A 163 5.94 -21.48 -7.34
C LEU A 163 5.23 -22.07 -6.12
N PHE A 164 5.12 -21.31 -5.03
CA PHE A 164 4.43 -21.80 -3.84
C PHE A 164 2.96 -22.08 -4.15
N MET A 165 2.30 -21.17 -4.86
CA MET A 165 0.90 -21.33 -5.26
C MET A 165 0.72 -22.52 -6.21
N LYS A 166 1.60 -22.68 -7.21
CA LYS A 166 1.62 -23.85 -8.10
C LYS A 166 1.71 -25.17 -7.32
N ARG A 167 2.57 -25.23 -6.30
CA ARG A 167 2.74 -26.44 -5.47
C ARG A 167 1.56 -26.70 -4.53
N VAL A 168 0.90 -25.66 -4.03
CA VAL A 168 -0.33 -25.80 -3.24
C VAL A 168 -1.44 -26.42 -4.11
N GLU A 169 -1.62 -25.90 -5.32
CA GLU A 169 -2.61 -26.40 -6.29
C GLU A 169 -2.34 -27.85 -6.70
N ALA A 170 -1.09 -28.18 -7.03
CA ALA A 170 -0.68 -29.53 -7.42
C ALA A 170 -0.52 -30.52 -6.24
N ASN A 171 -0.72 -30.08 -5.00
CA ASN A 171 -0.48 -30.85 -3.76
C ASN A 171 0.94 -31.45 -3.69
N GLU A 172 1.94 -30.67 -4.08
CA GLU A 172 3.34 -31.07 -4.07
C GLU A 172 4.02 -30.77 -2.72
N ASN A 173 5.27 -31.25 -2.58
CA ASN A 173 6.11 -30.91 -1.43
C ASN A 173 6.65 -29.49 -1.53
N TRP A 174 6.82 -28.84 -0.39
CA TRP A 174 7.44 -27.54 -0.22
C TRP A 174 8.63 -27.64 0.74
N SER A 175 9.79 -27.16 0.29
CA SER A 175 11.04 -27.19 1.03
C SER A 175 11.25 -25.90 1.81
N LEU A 176 11.37 -26.06 3.12
CA LEU A 176 11.70 -25.00 4.06
C LEU A 176 13.22 -24.85 4.16
N MET A 177 13.74 -23.68 3.85
CA MET A 177 15.18 -23.39 3.72
C MET A 177 15.62 -22.27 4.65
N CYS A 178 16.88 -22.34 5.09
CA CYS A 178 17.56 -21.24 5.76
C CYS A 178 18.32 -20.40 4.72
N PRO A 179 18.21 -19.06 4.71
CA PRO A 179 18.91 -18.22 3.73
C PRO A 179 20.43 -18.36 3.78
N HIS A 180 21.00 -18.69 4.94
CA HIS A 180 22.44 -18.99 5.07
C HIS A 180 22.84 -20.25 4.29
N LYS A 181 21.97 -21.27 4.25
CA LYS A 181 22.20 -22.51 3.48
C LYS A 181 21.81 -22.36 2.01
N CYS A 182 20.85 -21.48 1.70
CA CYS A 182 20.28 -21.27 0.37
C CYS A 182 20.26 -19.78 0.02
N PRO A 183 21.43 -19.16 -0.18
CA PRO A 183 21.51 -17.72 -0.44
C PRO A 183 20.91 -17.34 -1.80
N GLY A 184 20.48 -16.09 -1.93
CA GLY A 184 20.01 -15.51 -3.20
C GLY A 184 18.55 -15.76 -3.55
N LEU A 185 17.80 -16.58 -2.80
CA LEU A 185 16.37 -16.81 -3.05
C LEU A 185 15.53 -15.53 -2.99
N SER A 186 15.83 -14.62 -2.06
CA SER A 186 15.17 -13.31 -1.98
C SER A 186 15.70 -12.27 -2.96
N ASP A 187 16.77 -12.58 -3.70
CA ASP A 187 17.41 -11.67 -4.66
C ASP A 187 17.03 -11.98 -6.12
N CYS A 188 16.20 -12.98 -6.36
CA CYS A 188 15.64 -13.35 -7.67
C CYS A 188 14.13 -13.60 -7.58
N TRP A 189 13.45 -13.62 -8.73
CA TRP A 189 12.00 -13.82 -8.84
C TRP A 189 11.64 -14.59 -10.12
N GLY A 190 10.39 -15.04 -10.22
CA GLY A 190 9.87 -15.75 -11.39
C GLY A 190 10.69 -17.02 -11.73
N GLU A 191 11.02 -17.20 -13.00
CA GLU A 191 11.74 -18.40 -13.45
C GLU A 191 13.13 -18.55 -12.83
N GLU A 192 13.83 -17.45 -12.54
CA GLU A 192 15.15 -17.51 -11.92
C GLU A 192 15.06 -18.03 -10.49
N PHE A 193 14.06 -17.58 -9.75
CA PHE A 193 13.73 -18.10 -8.43
C PHE A 193 13.38 -19.59 -8.50
N GLU A 194 12.51 -20.00 -9.43
CA GLU A 194 12.10 -21.40 -9.59
C GLU A 194 13.31 -22.30 -9.85
N LYS A 195 14.19 -21.92 -10.77
CA LYS A 195 15.42 -22.67 -11.09
C LYS A 195 16.35 -22.78 -9.88
N LEU A 196 16.58 -21.68 -9.16
CA LEU A 196 17.47 -21.66 -7.99
C LEU A 196 16.91 -22.48 -6.83
N TYR A 197 15.61 -22.35 -6.55
CA TYR A 197 14.93 -23.09 -5.50
C TYR A 197 14.97 -24.60 -5.76
N ILE A 198 14.60 -25.04 -6.97
CA ILE A 198 14.62 -26.46 -7.36
C ILE A 198 16.05 -27.03 -7.34
N LYS A 199 17.05 -26.23 -7.73
CA LYS A 199 18.46 -26.61 -7.60
C LYS A 199 18.81 -26.93 -6.14
N TYR A 200 18.45 -26.07 -5.19
CA TYR A 200 18.70 -26.32 -3.78
C TYR A 200 17.94 -27.52 -3.22
N GLU A 201 16.73 -27.80 -3.71
CA GLU A 201 16.01 -29.03 -3.37
C GLU A 201 16.75 -30.28 -3.85
N ASN A 202 17.22 -30.29 -5.10
CA ASN A 202 17.97 -31.41 -5.69
C ASN A 202 19.32 -31.64 -4.99
N GLU A 203 19.94 -30.58 -4.48
CA GLU A 203 21.16 -30.65 -3.65
C GLU A 203 20.88 -31.09 -2.20
N GLY A 204 19.61 -31.27 -1.80
CA GLY A 204 19.23 -31.63 -0.43
C GLY A 204 19.46 -30.51 0.59
N ARG A 205 19.52 -29.24 0.15
CA ARG A 205 19.89 -28.08 1.00
C ARG A 205 18.70 -27.46 1.74
N TYR A 206 17.74 -28.26 2.17
CA TYR A 206 16.58 -27.79 2.95
C TYR A 206 16.68 -28.20 4.42
N ASN A 207 16.02 -27.43 5.29
CA ASN A 207 15.88 -27.76 6.70
C ASN A 207 14.78 -28.81 6.92
N GLN A 208 13.68 -28.70 6.17
CA GLN A 208 12.54 -29.59 6.26
C GLN A 208 11.74 -29.56 4.95
N GLN A 209 11.11 -30.68 4.59
CA GLN A 209 10.05 -30.71 3.57
C GLN A 209 8.69 -30.96 4.22
N VAL A 210 7.68 -30.25 3.73
CA VAL A 210 6.27 -30.38 4.15
C VAL A 210 5.39 -30.45 2.91
N SER A 211 4.16 -30.96 3.02
CA SER A 211 3.17 -30.72 1.95
C SER A 211 2.92 -29.21 1.84
N ALA A 212 2.89 -28.67 0.62
CA ALA A 212 2.58 -27.26 0.38
C ALA A 212 1.21 -26.89 0.98
N GLN A 213 0.22 -27.79 0.87
CA GLN A 213 -1.12 -27.59 1.45
C GLN A 213 -1.10 -27.54 2.99
N LYS A 214 -0.15 -28.20 3.66
CA LYS A 214 0.01 -28.08 5.11
C LYS A 214 0.40 -26.66 5.51
N LEU A 215 1.33 -26.02 4.79
CA LEU A 215 1.68 -24.63 5.02
C LEU A 215 0.51 -23.71 4.66
N TRP A 216 -0.16 -23.95 3.53
CA TRP A 216 -1.35 -23.21 3.13
C TRP A 216 -2.46 -23.22 4.19
N HIS A 217 -2.75 -24.38 4.78
CA HIS A 217 -3.72 -24.51 5.86
C HIS A 217 -3.30 -23.69 7.09
N ALA A 218 -2.01 -23.67 7.46
CA ALA A 218 -1.54 -22.85 8.56
C ALA A 218 -1.67 -21.33 8.29
N ILE A 219 -1.50 -20.90 7.03
CA ILE A 219 -1.74 -19.52 6.61
C ILE A 219 -3.21 -19.15 6.81
N ILE A 220 -4.14 -19.97 6.31
CA ILE A 220 -5.58 -19.76 6.45
C ILE A 220 -5.99 -19.69 7.92
N VAL A 221 -5.51 -20.63 8.75
CA VAL A 221 -5.82 -20.62 10.19
C VAL A 221 -5.35 -19.33 10.86
N SER A 222 -4.16 -18.83 10.51
CA SER A 222 -3.67 -17.55 11.04
C SER A 222 -4.55 -16.36 10.61
N GLN A 223 -4.98 -16.35 9.33
CA GLN A 223 -5.87 -15.31 8.80
C GLN A 223 -7.24 -15.32 9.45
N VAL A 224 -7.84 -16.50 9.66
CA VAL A 224 -9.13 -16.62 10.35
C VAL A 224 -9.04 -16.13 11.79
N GLU A 225 -7.95 -16.43 12.50
CA GLU A 225 -7.79 -16.03 13.90
C GLU A 225 -7.42 -14.55 14.08
N THR A 226 -6.70 -13.95 13.13
CA THR A 226 -6.03 -12.65 13.34
C THR A 226 -6.27 -11.61 12.25
N GLY A 227 -6.87 -11.99 11.11
CA GLY A 227 -6.94 -11.16 9.91
C GLY A 227 -5.61 -11.03 9.14
N THR A 228 -4.55 -11.70 9.58
CA THR A 228 -3.18 -11.63 9.01
C THR A 228 -2.59 -13.04 8.88
N PRO A 229 -1.56 -13.30 8.05
CA PRO A 229 -0.72 -12.34 7.34
C PRO A 229 -1.39 -11.71 6.11
N TYR A 230 -0.91 -10.52 5.73
CA TYR A 230 -1.17 -9.94 4.42
C TYR A 230 -0.62 -10.84 3.31
N MET A 231 -1.25 -10.80 2.13
CA MET A 231 -0.93 -11.67 1.01
C MET A 231 -0.43 -10.83 -0.16
N LEU A 232 0.86 -10.92 -0.48
CA LEU A 232 1.45 -10.24 -1.62
C LEU A 232 2.18 -11.24 -2.51
N TYR A 233 2.01 -11.11 -3.82
CA TYR A 233 2.58 -12.01 -4.81
C TYR A 233 3.87 -11.41 -5.38
N LYS A 234 5.02 -11.91 -4.89
CA LYS A 234 6.38 -11.44 -5.20
C LYS A 234 6.61 -11.30 -6.70
N ASP A 235 6.26 -12.33 -7.46
CA ASP A 235 6.57 -12.38 -8.88
C ASP A 235 5.69 -11.42 -9.67
N ALA A 236 4.42 -11.28 -9.30
CA ALA A 236 3.55 -10.26 -9.88
C ALA A 236 4.04 -8.84 -9.59
N CYS A 237 4.52 -8.58 -8.36
CA CYS A 237 5.04 -7.29 -7.96
C CYS A 237 6.32 -6.93 -8.72
N ASN A 238 7.26 -7.87 -8.86
CA ASN A 238 8.51 -7.66 -9.56
C ASN A 238 8.32 -7.53 -11.08
N ARG A 239 7.56 -8.45 -11.69
CA ARG A 239 7.31 -8.48 -13.14
C ARG A 239 6.62 -7.23 -13.69
N LYS A 240 5.85 -6.54 -12.83
CA LYS A 240 4.97 -5.42 -13.20
C LYS A 240 5.34 -4.13 -12.48
N SER A 241 6.61 -3.98 -12.10
CA SER A 241 7.14 -2.75 -11.53
C SER A 241 7.99 -2.01 -12.55
N ASN A 242 7.80 -0.69 -12.66
CA ASN A 242 8.71 0.15 -13.42
C ASN A 242 10.11 0.26 -12.76
N GLN A 243 10.24 -0.15 -11.50
CA GLN A 243 11.52 -0.22 -10.80
C GLN A 243 12.23 -1.57 -10.96
N GLN A 244 11.75 -2.49 -11.80
CA GLN A 244 12.40 -3.80 -12.00
C GLN A 244 13.83 -3.70 -12.54
N ASN A 245 14.24 -2.55 -13.08
CA ASN A 245 15.62 -2.27 -13.49
C ASN A 245 16.60 -2.08 -12.33
N LEU A 246 16.11 -1.89 -11.09
CA LEU A 246 16.95 -1.69 -9.91
C LEU A 246 17.39 -3.01 -9.25
N GLY A 247 16.62 -4.07 -9.49
CA GLY A 247 16.81 -5.39 -8.88
C GLY A 247 15.51 -5.94 -8.30
N THR A 248 15.62 -7.05 -7.57
CA THR A 248 14.47 -7.71 -6.96
C THR A 248 13.91 -6.90 -5.80
N ILE A 249 12.63 -6.54 -5.90
CA ILE A 249 11.83 -5.94 -4.84
C ILE A 249 11.45 -7.03 -3.82
N LYS A 250 11.70 -6.73 -2.54
CA LYS A 250 11.67 -7.72 -1.44
C LYS A 250 10.47 -7.58 -0.50
N SER A 251 9.72 -6.48 -0.56
CA SER A 251 8.56 -6.26 0.30
C SER A 251 7.65 -5.20 -0.26
N SER A 252 6.52 -5.02 0.42
CA SER A 252 5.74 -3.80 0.37
C SER A 252 5.88 -3.00 1.67
N ASN A 253 5.06 -1.99 1.89
CA ASN A 253 5.02 -1.15 3.08
C ASN A 253 4.07 -1.70 4.16
N LEU A 254 3.75 -0.89 5.16
CA LEU A 254 2.78 -1.23 6.20
C LEU A 254 1.39 -1.59 5.65
N CYS A 255 0.92 -0.89 4.62
CA CYS A 255 -0.46 -0.96 4.14
C CYS A 255 -0.60 -1.71 2.79
N THR A 256 0.47 -2.34 2.30
CA THR A 256 0.51 -3.24 1.13
C THR A 256 0.34 -2.61 -0.25
N GLU A 257 0.22 -1.28 -0.35
CA GLU A 257 0.00 -0.57 -1.61
C GLU A 257 1.29 -0.16 -2.32
N ILE A 258 2.41 -0.07 -1.61
CA ILE A 258 3.68 0.42 -2.14
C ILE A 258 4.61 -0.72 -2.49
N ILE A 259 5.04 -0.78 -3.75
CA ILE A 259 5.97 -1.78 -4.27
C ILE A 259 7.21 -1.07 -4.78
N GLU A 260 8.13 -0.77 -3.85
CA GLU A 260 9.36 -0.04 -4.13
C GLU A 260 10.60 -0.85 -3.78
N TYR A 261 11.68 -0.65 -4.55
CA TYR A 261 12.98 -1.26 -4.32
C TYR A 261 13.61 -0.79 -3.01
N THR A 262 14.34 -1.71 -2.36
CA THR A 262 15.12 -1.43 -1.14
C THR A 262 16.47 -2.10 -1.24
N ALA A 263 17.48 -1.47 -0.65
CA ALA A 263 18.86 -1.94 -0.57
C ALA A 263 19.46 -1.58 0.80
N PRO A 264 20.66 -2.09 1.16
CA PRO A 264 21.30 -1.70 2.42
C PRO A 264 21.53 -0.19 2.56
N ASP A 265 21.69 0.54 1.45
CA ASP A 265 21.88 2.00 1.37
C ASP A 265 20.64 2.76 0.87
N GLU A 266 19.52 2.07 0.66
CA GLU A 266 18.27 2.64 0.15
C GLU A 266 17.06 2.17 0.96
N ILE A 267 16.44 3.10 1.67
CA ILE A 267 15.15 2.91 2.34
C ILE A 267 14.10 3.59 1.48
N ALA A 268 13.17 2.82 0.92
CA ALA A 268 12.16 3.40 0.03
C ALA A 268 11.18 4.28 0.83
N VAL A 269 10.64 5.32 0.19
CA VAL A 269 9.85 6.36 0.86
C VAL A 269 8.62 6.68 0.03
N CYS A 270 7.48 6.66 0.69
CA CYS A 270 6.21 6.88 0.04
C CYS A 270 5.62 8.27 0.31
N ASN A 271 5.38 9.04 -0.75
CA ASN A 271 4.78 10.38 -0.74
C ASN A 271 3.33 10.28 -1.24
N LEU A 272 2.36 10.52 -0.37
CA LEU A 272 0.97 10.11 -0.58
C LEU A 272 -0.02 11.27 -0.63
N ALA A 273 -0.96 11.18 -1.56
CA ALA A 273 -2.19 11.97 -1.61
C ALA A 273 -3.34 11.16 -2.19
N SER A 274 -4.57 11.51 -1.85
CA SER A 274 -5.77 10.85 -2.36
C SER A 274 -6.75 11.84 -2.99
N ILE A 275 -7.23 11.50 -4.18
CA ILE A 275 -8.22 12.28 -4.94
C ILE A 275 -9.62 11.86 -4.52
N ALA A 276 -10.50 12.82 -4.25
CA ALA A 276 -11.90 12.57 -3.89
C ALA A 276 -12.73 12.35 -5.16
N VAL A 277 -12.83 11.10 -5.62
CA VAL A 277 -13.39 10.79 -6.95
C VAL A 277 -14.90 11.05 -7.06
N ASN A 278 -15.59 11.21 -5.93
CA ASN A 278 -16.98 11.64 -5.88
C ASN A 278 -17.20 13.10 -6.34
N MET A 279 -16.16 13.94 -6.26
CA MET A 279 -16.26 15.37 -6.63
C MET A 279 -16.38 15.62 -8.14
N PHE A 280 -16.12 14.60 -8.96
CA PHE A 280 -16.15 14.72 -10.43
C PHE A 280 -17.46 14.20 -11.04
N VAL A 281 -18.41 13.76 -10.22
CA VAL A 281 -19.78 13.49 -10.66
C VAL A 281 -20.47 14.83 -10.93
N LYS A 282 -20.93 15.06 -12.17
CA LYS A 282 -21.57 16.33 -12.53
C LYS A 282 -22.92 16.50 -11.82
N PRO A 283 -23.44 17.74 -11.70
CA PRO A 283 -24.73 18.00 -11.04
C PRO A 283 -25.93 17.24 -11.64
N ASP A 284 -25.82 16.83 -12.91
CA ASP A 284 -26.84 16.01 -13.59
C ASP A 284 -26.91 14.57 -13.05
N ARG A 285 -25.91 14.13 -12.27
CA ARG A 285 -25.74 12.76 -11.74
C ARG A 285 -25.73 11.67 -12.82
N LYS A 286 -25.41 12.04 -14.04
CA LYS A 286 -25.39 11.16 -15.22
C LYS A 286 -24.03 11.15 -15.91
N THR A 287 -23.24 12.19 -15.74
CA THR A 287 -21.94 12.31 -16.40
C THR A 287 -20.81 12.51 -15.38
N TYR A 288 -19.62 12.06 -15.77
CA TYR A 288 -18.41 12.12 -14.96
C TYR A 288 -17.36 12.99 -15.65
N ASP A 289 -16.71 13.90 -14.91
CA ASP A 289 -15.78 14.88 -15.46
C ASP A 289 -14.33 14.39 -15.46
N PHE A 290 -13.97 13.64 -16.50
CA PHE A 290 -12.63 13.08 -16.66
C PHE A 290 -11.55 14.13 -16.94
N GLU A 291 -11.88 15.25 -17.61
CA GLU A 291 -10.89 16.32 -17.85
C GLU A 291 -10.54 17.07 -16.55
N GLN A 292 -11.53 17.34 -15.71
CA GLN A 292 -11.28 17.90 -14.39
C GLN A 292 -10.48 16.92 -13.52
N LEU A 293 -10.79 15.61 -13.55
CA LEU A 293 -10.03 14.58 -12.83
C LEU A 293 -8.56 14.54 -13.27
N LYS A 294 -8.30 14.57 -14.58
CA LYS A 294 -6.94 14.65 -15.13
C LYS A 294 -6.23 15.92 -14.65
N THR A 295 -6.90 17.07 -14.68
CA THR A 295 -6.35 18.37 -14.25
C THR A 295 -5.93 18.32 -12.78
N ILE A 296 -6.81 17.87 -11.89
CA ILE A 296 -6.50 17.70 -10.46
C ILE A 296 -5.35 16.70 -10.27
N THR A 297 -5.35 15.60 -11.01
CA THR A 297 -4.28 14.61 -10.92
C THR A 297 -2.92 15.22 -11.25
N LYS A 298 -2.82 16.04 -12.30
CA LYS A 298 -1.58 16.74 -12.66
C LYS A 298 -1.08 17.65 -11.54
N VAL A 299 -1.98 18.37 -10.87
CA VAL A 299 -1.64 19.20 -9.70
C VAL A 299 -1.11 18.33 -8.56
N VAL A 300 -1.80 17.23 -8.24
CA VAL A 300 -1.36 16.29 -7.19
C VAL A 300 0.03 15.72 -7.51
N THR A 301 0.30 15.31 -8.75
CA THR A 301 1.61 14.84 -9.19
C THR A 301 2.70 15.88 -8.94
N LYS A 302 2.47 17.14 -9.33
CA LYS A 302 3.42 18.24 -9.13
C LYS A 302 3.65 18.53 -7.64
N ASN A 303 2.60 18.47 -6.83
CA ASN A 303 2.68 18.66 -5.38
C ASN A 303 3.52 17.57 -4.71
N LEU A 304 3.26 16.30 -5.04
CA LEU A 304 4.01 15.17 -4.50
C LEU A 304 5.47 15.20 -4.96
N ASN A 305 5.76 15.61 -6.21
CA ASN A 305 7.13 15.80 -6.66
C ASN A 305 7.86 16.89 -5.86
N LYS A 306 7.21 18.02 -5.56
CA LYS A 306 7.79 19.06 -4.69
C LYS A 306 8.02 18.56 -3.26
N ILE A 307 7.10 17.73 -2.73
CA ILE A 307 7.23 17.12 -1.40
C ILE A 307 8.54 16.33 -1.25
N ILE A 308 8.97 15.62 -2.30
CA ILE A 308 10.25 14.87 -2.28
C ILE A 308 11.43 15.78 -1.91
N ASP A 309 11.46 17.00 -2.44
CA ASP A 309 12.59 17.91 -2.25
C ASP A 309 12.52 18.67 -0.92
N VAL A 310 11.31 19.02 -0.44
CA VAL A 310 11.13 19.76 0.82
C VAL A 310 11.09 18.87 2.07
N ASN A 311 10.91 17.56 1.90
CA ASN A 311 10.75 16.62 3.00
C ASN A 311 12.02 16.53 3.88
N TYR A 312 11.81 16.52 5.20
CA TYR A 312 12.83 16.13 6.16
C TYR A 312 12.88 14.60 6.27
N TYR A 313 14.01 14.00 5.88
CA TYR A 313 14.21 12.56 5.97
C TYR A 313 14.80 12.16 7.33
N PRO A 314 14.18 11.22 8.07
CA PRO A 314 14.68 10.78 9.38
C PRO A 314 16.04 10.06 9.31
N VAL A 315 16.36 9.46 8.17
CA VAL A 315 17.58 8.67 7.92
C VAL A 315 18.13 8.96 6.52
N PRO A 316 19.45 8.94 6.31
CA PRO A 316 20.07 9.32 5.03
C PRO A 316 19.73 8.37 3.87
N GLU A 317 19.58 7.08 4.13
CA GLU A 317 19.21 6.05 3.15
C GLU A 317 17.83 6.32 2.53
N ALA A 318 16.93 6.91 3.32
CA ALA A 318 15.61 7.34 2.86
C ALA A 318 15.69 8.52 1.89
N LYS A 319 16.56 9.49 2.19
CA LYS A 319 16.83 10.61 1.28
C LYS A 319 17.50 10.13 -0.01
N ASN A 320 18.44 9.21 0.09
CA ASN A 320 19.13 8.61 -1.06
C ASN A 320 18.14 7.97 -2.02
N SER A 321 17.31 7.04 -1.53
CA SER A 321 16.32 6.35 -2.36
C SER A 321 15.32 7.32 -3.01
N ASN A 322 14.71 8.22 -2.23
CA ASN A 322 13.65 9.08 -2.75
C ASN A 322 14.18 10.09 -3.78
N LEU A 323 15.40 10.62 -3.63
CA LEU A 323 15.99 11.52 -4.62
C LEU A 323 16.44 10.78 -5.91
N ARG A 324 16.83 9.51 -5.81
CA ARG A 324 17.26 8.70 -6.97
C ARG A 324 16.11 8.28 -7.86
N HIS A 325 15.00 7.84 -7.26
CA HIS A 325 13.89 7.20 -8.00
C HIS A 325 12.64 8.08 -8.06
N ARG A 326 12.49 9.01 -7.11
CA ARG A 326 11.40 9.98 -7.02
C ARG A 326 9.98 9.36 -7.10
N PRO A 327 9.69 8.23 -6.43
CA PRO A 327 8.35 7.65 -6.47
C PRO A 327 7.33 8.53 -5.74
N ILE A 328 6.09 8.49 -6.23
CA ILE A 328 4.93 9.08 -5.59
C ILE A 328 3.79 8.06 -5.59
N GLY A 329 2.85 8.20 -4.65
CA GLY A 329 1.66 7.35 -4.54
C GLY A 329 0.38 8.18 -4.56
N ILE A 330 -0.25 8.27 -5.72
CA ILE A 330 -1.58 8.85 -5.89
C ILE A 330 -2.61 7.75 -5.69
N GLY A 331 -3.51 7.95 -4.74
CA GLY A 331 -4.65 7.10 -4.50
C GLY A 331 -5.98 7.84 -4.72
N ILE A 332 -7.06 7.17 -4.37
CA ILE A 332 -8.42 7.73 -4.42
C ILE A 332 -9.14 7.50 -3.09
N GLN A 333 -10.24 8.20 -2.92
CA GLN A 333 -11.24 7.95 -1.88
C GLN A 333 -12.62 8.31 -2.41
N GLY A 334 -13.66 7.70 -1.83
CA GLY A 334 -15.04 7.93 -2.23
C GLY A 334 -15.43 7.26 -3.55
N LEU A 335 -14.83 6.11 -3.88
CA LEU A 335 -15.23 5.33 -5.06
C LEU A 335 -16.69 4.87 -4.95
N ALA A 336 -17.08 4.31 -3.80
CA ALA A 336 -18.45 3.92 -3.54
C ALA A 336 -19.41 5.12 -3.58
N ASP A 337 -19.01 6.29 -3.04
CA ASP A 337 -19.80 7.51 -3.15
C ASP A 337 -20.02 7.91 -4.62
N ALA A 338 -18.99 7.84 -5.46
CA ALA A 338 -19.11 8.16 -6.89
C ALA A 338 -20.12 7.23 -7.58
N PHE A 339 -20.07 5.93 -7.30
CA PHE A 339 -21.05 4.97 -7.85
C PHE A 339 -22.47 5.24 -7.36
N ILE A 340 -22.66 5.50 -6.06
CA ILE A 340 -23.98 5.82 -5.50
C ILE A 340 -24.54 7.12 -6.13
N LEU A 341 -23.71 8.15 -6.27
CA LEU A 341 -24.10 9.42 -6.89
C LEU A 341 -24.50 9.24 -8.36
N MET A 342 -23.82 8.35 -9.09
CA MET A 342 -24.11 7.97 -10.47
C MET A 342 -25.24 6.94 -10.60
N ARG A 343 -25.84 6.49 -9.48
CA ARG A 343 -26.88 5.45 -9.42
C ARG A 343 -26.45 4.10 -9.98
N MET A 344 -25.17 3.75 -9.80
CA MET A 344 -24.58 2.49 -10.26
C MET A 344 -24.38 1.55 -9.06
N PRO A 345 -24.98 0.34 -9.06
CA PRO A 345 -24.60 -0.73 -8.15
C PRO A 345 -23.09 -1.01 -8.26
N PHE A 346 -22.42 -1.26 -7.13
CA PHE A 346 -20.97 -1.46 -7.12
C PHE A 346 -20.51 -2.58 -8.07
N GLU A 347 -21.33 -3.63 -8.23
CA GLU A 347 -21.06 -4.81 -9.06
C GLU A 347 -21.57 -4.69 -10.51
N SER A 348 -22.14 -3.53 -10.90
CA SER A 348 -22.68 -3.33 -12.25
C SER A 348 -21.59 -3.19 -13.32
N GLU A 349 -21.92 -3.52 -14.57
CA GLU A 349 -21.00 -3.35 -15.71
C GLU A 349 -20.64 -1.87 -15.90
N GLU A 350 -21.58 -0.96 -15.65
CA GLU A 350 -21.38 0.48 -15.71
C GLU A 350 -20.38 0.96 -14.64
N ALA A 351 -20.49 0.46 -13.40
CA ALA A 351 -19.52 0.75 -12.34
C ALA A 351 -18.13 0.19 -12.67
N ALA A 352 -18.06 -1.02 -13.26
CA ALA A 352 -16.80 -1.62 -13.69
C ALA A 352 -16.11 -0.80 -14.80
N LEU A 353 -16.86 -0.29 -15.78
CA LEU A 353 -16.34 0.60 -16.81
C LEU A 353 -15.90 1.95 -16.22
N LEU A 354 -16.71 2.56 -15.36
CA LEU A 354 -16.35 3.82 -14.71
C LEU A 354 -15.10 3.67 -13.83
N ASN A 355 -14.96 2.55 -13.11
CA ASN A 355 -13.75 2.22 -12.38
C ASN A 355 -12.51 2.23 -13.29
N GLN A 356 -12.59 1.53 -14.43
CA GLN A 356 -11.50 1.51 -15.41
C GLN A 356 -11.17 2.92 -15.91
N GLN A 357 -12.17 3.70 -16.30
CA GLN A 357 -11.98 5.05 -16.83
C GLN A 357 -11.42 6.05 -15.81
N ILE A 358 -11.81 5.95 -14.53
CA ILE A 358 -11.26 6.76 -13.44
C ILE A 358 -9.75 6.49 -13.31
N PHE A 359 -9.35 5.21 -13.20
CA PHE A 359 -7.94 4.85 -13.03
C PHE A 359 -7.09 5.11 -14.28
N GLU A 360 -7.65 4.90 -15.48
CA GLU A 360 -7.00 5.30 -16.74
C GLU A 360 -6.72 6.81 -16.76
N THR A 361 -7.70 7.62 -16.36
CA THR A 361 -7.58 9.09 -16.31
C THR A 361 -6.52 9.55 -15.32
N ILE A 362 -6.50 8.97 -14.12
CA ILE A 362 -5.50 9.31 -13.10
C ILE A 362 -4.11 8.89 -13.58
N TYR A 363 -3.96 7.68 -14.15
CA TYR A 363 -2.67 7.24 -14.65
C TYR A 363 -2.16 8.11 -15.81
N TYR A 364 -3.05 8.45 -16.75
CA TYR A 364 -2.73 9.33 -17.87
C TYR A 364 -2.30 10.73 -17.40
N GLY A 365 -3.10 11.37 -16.54
CA GLY A 365 -2.79 12.69 -16.00
C GLY A 365 -1.49 12.71 -15.20
N ALA A 366 -1.24 11.68 -14.39
CA ALA A 366 -0.01 11.58 -13.62
C ALA A 366 1.23 11.40 -14.50
N LEU A 367 1.16 10.54 -15.52
CA LEU A 367 2.24 10.37 -16.49
C LEU A 367 2.49 11.64 -17.30
N GLU A 368 1.44 12.34 -17.73
CA GLU A 368 1.56 13.59 -18.46
C GLU A 368 2.27 14.66 -17.61
N ALA A 369 1.85 14.87 -16.35
CA ALA A 369 2.52 15.80 -15.45
C ALA A 369 3.98 15.39 -15.14
N SER A 370 4.24 14.09 -14.97
CA SER A 370 5.60 13.62 -14.73
C SER A 370 6.50 13.80 -15.96
N CYS A 371 5.95 13.66 -17.17
CA CYS A 371 6.65 13.95 -18.43
C CYS A 371 6.89 15.46 -18.62
N GLU A 372 5.92 16.31 -18.27
CA GLU A 372 6.10 17.78 -18.25
C GLU A 372 7.23 18.19 -17.33
N LEU A 373 7.29 17.63 -16.12
CA LEU A 373 8.37 17.87 -15.17
C LEU A 373 9.71 17.38 -15.70
N ALA A 374 9.77 16.21 -16.36
CA ALA A 374 10.99 15.70 -16.96
C ALA A 374 11.50 16.57 -18.11
N ALA A 375 10.60 17.19 -18.89
CA ALA A 375 10.99 18.13 -19.93
C ALA A 375 11.67 19.40 -19.39
N ILE A 376 11.40 19.77 -18.13
CA ILE A 376 11.96 20.96 -17.46
C ILE A 376 13.20 20.59 -16.64
N GLU A 377 13.12 19.53 -15.84
CA GLU A 377 14.12 19.16 -14.82
C GLU A 377 14.96 17.93 -15.18
N GLY A 378 14.69 17.30 -16.33
CA GLY A 378 15.21 16.00 -16.70
C GLY A 378 14.49 14.82 -16.01
N PRO A 379 14.61 13.60 -16.55
CA PRO A 379 14.05 12.40 -15.93
C PRO A 379 14.68 12.10 -14.56
N TYR A 380 14.07 11.20 -13.77
CA TYR A 380 14.71 10.73 -12.53
C TYR A 380 15.99 9.95 -12.82
N SER A 381 16.91 9.91 -11.85
CA SER A 381 18.29 9.45 -12.04
C SER A 381 18.43 8.02 -12.57
N THR A 382 17.48 7.15 -12.25
CA THR A 382 17.49 5.73 -12.67
C THR A 382 16.41 5.41 -13.72
N TYR A 383 16.02 6.40 -14.54
CA TYR A 383 15.04 6.23 -15.61
C TYR A 383 15.53 5.30 -16.72
N GLU A 384 16.79 5.47 -17.14
CA GLU A 384 17.37 4.67 -18.21
C GLU A 384 17.37 3.18 -17.87
N GLY A 385 16.88 2.37 -18.82
CA GLY A 385 16.74 0.91 -18.65
C GLY A 385 15.43 0.47 -17.99
N SER A 386 14.65 1.38 -17.40
CA SER A 386 13.31 1.10 -16.89
C SER A 386 12.34 0.67 -18.01
N PRO A 387 11.27 -0.06 -17.70
CA PRO A 387 10.22 -0.35 -18.67
C PRO A 387 9.65 0.88 -19.39
N VAL A 388 9.40 1.97 -18.66
CA VAL A 388 8.86 3.20 -19.28
C VAL A 388 9.85 3.79 -20.28
N SER A 389 11.16 3.73 -20.03
CA SER A 389 12.19 4.14 -21.02
C SER A 389 12.15 3.33 -22.31
N LYS A 390 11.55 2.13 -22.27
CA LYS A 390 11.35 1.24 -23.42
C LYS A 390 9.94 1.35 -24.02
N GLY A 391 9.15 2.34 -23.60
CA GLY A 391 7.77 2.54 -24.07
C GLY A 391 6.74 1.55 -23.48
N ILE A 392 7.10 0.84 -22.41
CA ILE A 392 6.24 -0.12 -21.71
C ILE A 392 5.62 0.57 -20.49
N LEU A 393 4.32 0.81 -20.54
CA LEU A 393 3.52 1.35 -19.43
C LEU A 393 2.86 0.22 -18.65
N GLN A 394 2.18 0.55 -17.55
CA GLN A 394 1.66 -0.45 -16.63
C GLN A 394 0.69 -1.43 -17.30
N TYR A 395 -0.26 -0.95 -18.09
CA TYR A 395 -1.24 -1.83 -18.76
C TYR A 395 -0.59 -2.79 -19.77
N ASP A 396 0.55 -2.42 -20.37
CA ASP A 396 1.31 -3.30 -21.27
C ASP A 396 1.85 -4.51 -20.48
N MET A 397 2.33 -4.31 -19.25
CA MET A 397 2.81 -5.38 -18.36
C MET A 397 1.70 -6.34 -17.92
N TRP A 398 0.44 -5.92 -18.04
CA TRP A 398 -0.74 -6.76 -17.80
C TRP A 398 -1.35 -7.35 -19.08
N ASN A 399 -0.75 -7.07 -20.25
CA ASN A 399 -1.28 -7.42 -21.56
C ASN A 399 -2.73 -6.92 -21.76
N LYS A 400 -3.01 -5.68 -21.33
CA LYS A 400 -4.32 -5.04 -21.45
C LYS A 400 -4.28 -3.90 -22.45
N ILE A 401 -5.40 -3.70 -23.14
CA ILE A 401 -5.64 -2.56 -24.01
C ILE A 401 -6.54 -1.59 -23.23
N PRO A 402 -6.12 -0.33 -23.01
CA PRO A 402 -6.95 0.69 -22.37
C PRO A 402 -8.21 1.01 -23.19
N THR A 403 -9.15 1.75 -22.59
CA THR A 403 -10.25 2.37 -23.35
C THR A 403 -9.74 3.44 -24.31
N ASP A 404 -10.62 3.91 -25.20
CA ASP A 404 -10.36 4.99 -26.16
C ASP A 404 -10.50 6.40 -25.54
N LEU A 405 -10.69 6.51 -24.21
CA LEU A 405 -10.90 7.77 -23.51
C LEU A 405 -9.69 8.73 -23.63
N TRP A 406 -8.47 8.20 -23.69
CA TRP A 406 -7.24 8.99 -23.75
C TRP A 406 -6.29 8.50 -24.86
N ASP A 407 -5.59 9.45 -25.49
CA ASP A 407 -4.59 9.13 -26.52
C ASP A 407 -3.25 8.71 -25.89
N TRP A 408 -3.14 7.41 -25.59
CA TRP A 408 -1.94 6.78 -25.05
C TRP A 408 -0.76 6.79 -26.02
N ALA A 409 -1.01 6.79 -27.33
CA ALA A 409 0.06 6.81 -28.34
C ALA A 409 0.78 8.16 -28.34
N ALA A 410 0.02 9.26 -28.30
CA ALA A 410 0.56 10.60 -28.16
C ALA A 410 1.35 10.77 -26.84
N LEU A 411 0.83 10.22 -25.73
CA LEU A 411 1.53 10.27 -24.44
C LEU A 411 2.83 9.46 -24.46
N LYS A 412 2.82 8.23 -25.01
CA LYS A 412 4.05 7.43 -25.18
C LYS A 412 5.08 8.15 -26.04
N ALA A 413 4.67 8.87 -27.09
CA ALA A 413 5.58 9.66 -27.91
C ALA A 413 6.21 10.84 -27.13
N LYS A 414 5.43 11.53 -26.28
CA LYS A 414 5.97 12.58 -25.38
C LYS A 414 6.97 11.99 -24.38
N ILE A 415 6.63 10.85 -23.77
CA ILE A 415 7.49 10.14 -22.80
C ILE A 415 8.78 9.68 -23.48
N ALA A 416 8.72 9.10 -24.68
CA ALA A 416 9.91 8.67 -25.42
C ALA A 416 10.87 9.83 -25.71
N LYS A 417 10.36 11.06 -25.85
CA LYS A 417 11.16 12.25 -26.08
C LYS A 417 11.79 12.82 -24.80
N ASN A 418 11.01 12.91 -23.72
CA ASN A 418 11.38 13.70 -22.54
C ASN A 418 11.70 12.84 -21.30
N GLY A 419 11.33 11.57 -21.29
CA GLY A 419 11.26 10.75 -20.09
C GLY A 419 10.13 11.14 -19.13
N ILE A 420 10.22 10.64 -17.89
CA ILE A 420 9.33 11.01 -16.78
C ILE A 420 10.13 11.32 -15.52
N ARG A 421 9.59 12.15 -14.63
CA ARG A 421 10.26 12.64 -13.42
C ARG A 421 10.14 11.71 -12.22
N ASN A 422 9.21 10.76 -12.24
CA ASN A 422 8.88 9.90 -11.10
C ASN A 422 8.84 8.44 -11.53
N SER A 423 9.51 7.54 -10.81
CA SER A 423 9.56 6.12 -11.20
C SER A 423 8.21 5.40 -11.07
N LEU A 424 7.39 5.81 -10.10
CA LEU A 424 6.07 5.24 -9.79
C LEU A 424 5.13 6.39 -9.46
N LEU A 425 3.83 6.21 -9.72
CA LEU A 425 2.84 7.29 -9.69
C LEU A 425 1.59 6.99 -8.86
N LEU A 426 1.03 5.78 -8.98
CA LEU A 426 -0.26 5.42 -8.41
C LEU A 426 -0.07 4.31 -7.36
N ALA A 427 -0.71 4.48 -6.22
CA ALA A 427 -0.79 3.49 -5.16
C ALA A 427 -2.00 3.79 -4.26
N PRO A 428 -3.19 3.26 -4.60
CA PRO A 428 -4.40 3.45 -3.78
C PRO A 428 -4.19 2.91 -2.36
N MET A 429 -4.11 3.82 -1.40
CA MET A 429 -3.85 3.52 0.01
C MET A 429 -5.15 3.42 0.81
N PRO A 430 -5.11 2.86 2.03
CA PRO A 430 -6.15 3.07 3.03
C PRO A 430 -6.25 4.57 3.37
N THR A 431 -7.45 5.13 3.28
CA THR A 431 -7.71 6.55 3.52
C THR A 431 -8.47 6.80 4.83
N ALA A 432 -8.27 5.94 5.84
CA ALA A 432 -9.07 5.89 7.06
C ALA A 432 -9.31 7.26 7.72
N SER A 433 -8.27 8.07 7.92
CA SER A 433 -8.43 9.39 8.53
C SER A 433 -8.88 10.46 7.52
N THR A 434 -8.35 10.43 6.30
CA THR A 434 -8.57 11.51 5.32
C THR A 434 -9.95 11.44 4.68
N ALA A 435 -10.49 10.23 4.42
CA ALA A 435 -11.83 10.04 3.90
C ALA A 435 -12.87 10.48 4.93
N GLN A 436 -12.63 10.20 6.21
CA GLN A 436 -13.46 10.72 7.29
C GLN A 436 -13.45 12.25 7.38
N ILE A 437 -12.30 12.90 7.15
CA ILE A 437 -12.21 14.37 7.10
C ILE A 437 -13.03 14.94 5.93
N LEU A 438 -12.97 14.31 4.75
CA LEU A 438 -13.71 14.77 3.57
C LEU A 438 -15.19 14.35 3.57
N GLY A 439 -15.57 13.38 4.40
CA GLY A 439 -16.93 12.83 4.47
C GLY A 439 -17.22 11.77 3.41
N ASN A 440 -16.19 11.06 2.93
CA ASN A 440 -16.27 10.03 1.90
C ASN A 440 -16.09 8.62 2.48
N ASN A 441 -16.48 7.60 1.72
CA ASN A 441 -16.10 6.21 1.97
C ASN A 441 -14.61 5.99 1.71
N GLU A 442 -14.03 5.00 2.38
CA GLU A 442 -12.59 4.75 2.33
C GLU A 442 -12.15 4.16 0.99
N SER A 443 -11.06 4.71 0.45
CA SER A 443 -10.30 4.16 -0.67
C SER A 443 -11.17 3.71 -1.86
N ILE A 444 -10.92 2.49 -2.33
CA ILE A 444 -11.64 1.76 -3.38
C ILE A 444 -12.72 0.82 -2.82
N GLU A 445 -13.02 0.91 -1.53
CA GLU A 445 -13.86 -0.07 -0.85
C GLU A 445 -15.36 0.20 -1.10
N PRO A 446 -16.20 -0.85 -1.11
CA PRO A 446 -17.64 -0.67 -0.98
C PRO A 446 -18.00 -0.13 0.42
N TYR A 447 -19.24 0.35 0.59
CA TYR A 447 -19.75 0.65 1.93
C TYR A 447 -19.80 -0.63 2.77
N THR A 448 -19.12 -0.64 3.91
CA THR A 448 -19.15 -1.79 4.84
C THR A 448 -20.47 -1.90 5.59
N SER A 449 -21.15 -0.77 5.81
CA SER A 449 -22.47 -0.70 6.46
C SER A 449 -23.18 0.60 6.12
N ASN A 450 -24.51 0.58 6.02
CA ASN A 450 -25.31 1.80 5.91
C ASN A 450 -25.56 2.51 7.25
N ILE A 451 -25.26 1.86 8.38
CA ILE A 451 -25.27 2.51 9.68
C ILE A 451 -24.11 2.00 10.54
N TYR A 452 -23.31 2.90 11.07
CA TYR A 452 -22.23 2.53 11.97
C TYR A 452 -22.24 3.42 13.22
N THR A 453 -21.76 2.84 14.33
CA THR A 453 -21.66 3.55 15.60
C THR A 453 -20.30 4.22 15.69
N ARG A 454 -20.30 5.54 15.83
CA ARG A 454 -19.11 6.34 16.04
C ARG A 454 -18.95 6.62 17.53
N ARG A 455 -17.83 6.18 18.10
CA ARG A 455 -17.42 6.54 19.46
C ARG A 455 -16.59 7.82 19.42
N VAL A 456 -17.01 8.83 20.16
CA VAL A 456 -16.23 10.06 20.42
C VAL A 456 -16.18 10.30 21.93
N LEU A 457 -15.34 11.21 22.38
CA LEU A 457 -15.19 11.53 23.82
C LEU A 457 -16.52 11.92 24.49
N SER A 458 -17.49 12.45 23.73
CA SER A 458 -18.82 12.84 24.21
C SER A 458 -19.88 11.73 24.18
N GLY A 459 -19.56 10.52 23.70
CA GLY A 459 -20.47 9.39 23.67
C GLY A 459 -20.46 8.61 22.35
N GLU A 460 -21.50 7.78 22.16
CA GLU A 460 -21.70 6.99 20.96
C GLU A 460 -22.80 7.61 20.07
N PHE A 461 -22.50 7.83 18.79
CA PHE A 461 -23.42 8.41 17.82
C PHE A 461 -23.62 7.46 16.65
N PHE A 462 -24.86 7.25 16.24
CA PHE A 462 -25.15 6.53 15.00
C PHE A 462 -24.92 7.45 13.81
N VAL A 463 -24.05 7.04 12.89
CA VAL A 463 -23.84 7.69 11.61
C VAL A 463 -24.49 6.84 10.54
N VAL A 464 -25.47 7.42 9.85
CA VAL A 464 -26.18 6.78 8.72
C VAL A 464 -25.46 7.19 7.43
N ASN A 465 -25.39 6.29 6.46
CA ASN A 465 -24.98 6.61 5.09
C ASN A 465 -25.82 7.79 4.57
N GLN A 466 -25.16 8.93 4.32
CA GLN A 466 -25.84 10.18 3.99
C GLN A 466 -26.58 10.10 2.65
N HIS A 467 -26.07 9.31 1.70
CA HIS A 467 -26.72 9.09 0.41
C HIS A 467 -28.03 8.33 0.58
N LEU A 468 -27.99 7.20 1.30
CA LEU A 468 -29.18 6.41 1.60
C LEU A 468 -30.20 7.22 2.42
N LEU A 469 -29.75 7.97 3.42
CA LEU A 469 -30.62 8.82 4.23
C LEU A 469 -31.35 9.84 3.36
N LYS A 470 -30.65 10.48 2.42
CA LYS A 470 -31.23 11.43 1.47
C LYS A 470 -32.28 10.75 0.60
N ASP A 471 -31.97 9.59 0.02
CA ASP A 471 -32.88 8.84 -0.84
C ASP A 471 -34.15 8.39 -0.11
N LEU A 472 -34.01 7.82 1.10
CA LEU A 472 -35.15 7.41 1.92
C LEU A 472 -36.01 8.61 2.34
N THR A 473 -35.40 9.77 2.60
CA THR A 473 -36.13 11.00 2.94
C THR A 473 -36.90 11.53 1.74
N GLU A 474 -36.29 11.56 0.55
CA GLU A 474 -36.95 11.99 -0.70
C GLU A 474 -38.13 11.08 -1.08
N LEU A 475 -38.04 9.79 -0.75
CA LEU A 475 -39.13 8.82 -0.93
C LEU A 475 -40.19 8.85 0.19
N GLY A 476 -40.02 9.66 1.23
CA GLY A 476 -40.92 9.69 2.39
C GLY A 476 -40.88 8.40 3.23
N LEU A 477 -39.82 7.61 3.12
CA LEU A 477 -39.62 6.34 3.81
C LEU A 477 -38.78 6.47 5.10
N TRP A 478 -38.16 7.62 5.33
CA TRP A 478 -37.31 7.82 6.50
C TRP A 478 -38.11 8.17 7.75
N ASP A 479 -38.13 7.26 8.72
CA ASP A 479 -38.70 7.46 10.05
C ASP A 479 -37.89 6.70 11.13
N PRO A 480 -38.22 6.83 12.43
CA PRO A 480 -37.55 6.08 13.49
C PRO A 480 -37.68 4.56 13.37
N ILE A 481 -38.73 4.05 12.71
CA ILE A 481 -38.95 2.61 12.51
C ILE A 481 -37.95 2.08 11.48
N MET A 482 -37.81 2.76 10.34
CA MET A 482 -36.84 2.48 9.28
C MET A 482 -35.42 2.46 9.84
N LYS A 483 -35.04 3.47 10.64
CA LYS A 483 -33.73 3.50 11.31
C LYS A 483 -33.51 2.25 12.18
N ASN A 484 -34.50 1.87 12.99
CA ASN A 484 -34.40 0.69 13.86
C ASN A 484 -34.34 -0.61 13.05
N GLN A 485 -35.02 -0.69 11.91
CA GLN A 485 -34.93 -1.85 11.01
C GLN A 485 -33.54 -1.98 10.40
N ILE A 486 -32.92 -0.89 9.96
CA ILE A 486 -31.54 -0.90 9.45
C ILE A 486 -30.57 -1.37 10.54
N ILE A 487 -30.72 -0.88 11.78
CA ILE A 487 -29.91 -1.32 12.92
C ILE A 487 -30.11 -2.82 13.19
N ALA A 488 -31.36 -3.29 13.23
CA ALA A 488 -31.69 -4.70 13.46
C ALA A 488 -31.12 -5.63 12.38
N ASN A 489 -30.93 -5.11 11.16
CA ASN A 489 -30.29 -5.82 10.04
C ASN A 489 -28.79 -5.52 9.92
N SER A 490 -28.15 -5.03 10.98
CA SER A 490 -26.69 -4.74 11.01
C SER A 490 -26.23 -3.81 9.88
N GLY A 491 -27.07 -2.84 9.50
CA GLY A 491 -26.79 -1.89 8.43
C GLY A 491 -27.21 -2.33 7.03
N SER A 492 -27.79 -3.52 6.88
CA SER A 492 -28.34 -3.98 5.60
C SER A 492 -29.76 -3.45 5.37
N ILE A 493 -30.07 -3.10 4.12
CA ILE A 493 -31.42 -2.70 3.67
C ILE A 493 -32.13 -3.77 2.84
N GLN A 494 -31.46 -4.90 2.53
CA GLN A 494 -31.97 -5.92 1.60
C GLN A 494 -33.31 -6.51 2.04
N ASN A 495 -33.42 -6.82 3.34
CA ASN A 495 -34.55 -7.52 3.93
C ASN A 495 -35.63 -6.58 4.47
N ILE A 496 -35.51 -5.27 4.25
CA ILE A 496 -36.48 -4.29 4.74
C ILE A 496 -37.62 -4.15 3.71
N PRO A 497 -38.88 -4.49 4.08
CA PRO A 497 -40.03 -4.28 3.21
C PRO A 497 -40.28 -2.79 2.98
N GLY A 498 -40.72 -2.42 1.78
CA GLY A 498 -41.03 -1.02 1.43
C GLY A 498 -39.86 -0.22 0.84
N ILE A 499 -38.61 -0.67 1.00
CA ILE A 499 -37.49 -0.11 0.24
C ILE A 499 -37.51 -0.66 -1.19
N PRO A 500 -37.52 0.19 -2.24
CA PRO A 500 -37.48 -0.25 -3.64
C PRO A 500 -36.22 -1.06 -3.99
N ASP A 501 -36.37 -2.07 -4.86
CA ASP A 501 -35.27 -2.96 -5.25
C ASP A 501 -34.13 -2.23 -5.96
N ASN A 502 -34.41 -1.14 -6.69
CA ASN A 502 -33.37 -0.32 -7.31
C ASN A 502 -32.49 0.39 -6.26
N LEU A 503 -33.06 0.79 -5.13
CA LEU A 503 -32.29 1.40 -4.03
C LEU A 503 -31.53 0.33 -3.23
N LYS A 504 -32.05 -0.89 -3.13
CA LYS A 504 -31.33 -2.01 -2.51
C LYS A 504 -30.09 -2.43 -3.28
N LYS A 505 -30.07 -2.28 -4.61
CA LYS A 505 -28.91 -2.63 -5.44
C LYS A 505 -27.76 -1.62 -5.34
N ILE A 506 -28.06 -0.38 -4.98
CA ILE A 506 -27.11 0.74 -4.85
C ILE A 506 -26.59 0.76 -3.40
#